data_AF-A0AAD9PER3-F1
#
_entry.id   AF-A0AAD9PER3-F1
#
_cell.length_a   1.000
_cell.length_b   1.000
_cell.length_c   1.000
_cell.angle_alpha   90.00
_cell.angle_beta   90.00
_cell.angle_gamma   90.00
#
_symmetry.space_group_name_H-M   'P 1'
#
loop_
_entity.id
_entity.type
_entity.pdbx_description
1 polymer ?
#
loop_
_entity_poly.entity_id
_entity_poly.type
_entity_poly.pdbx_seq_one_letter_code
_entity_poly.pdbx_strand_id
1 'polypeptide(L)'
;MCINEDNLFPCEAGMDTCQTTVSFSDVSQKVSIIKTCTKNASCERQVNATRISTPCDRSYSSWICTTCCYDDACNVNVATTARVSMTTVVVALTLALMGVNFARHCDTT
;
A
#
# COMPACT_ATOMS: atom_id res chain seq x y z
N MET A 1 12.84 11.20 -2.66
CA MET A 1 12.31 9.97 -3.33
C MET A 1 12.37 8.85 -2.29
N CYS A 2 11.24 8.31 -1.82
CA CYS A 2 11.19 7.36 -0.68
C CYS A 2 11.48 5.90 -1.08
N ILE A 3 12.35 5.70 -2.08
CA ILE A 3 12.50 4.45 -2.84
C ILE A 3 13.90 3.84 -2.65
N ASN A 4 14.80 4.53 -1.94
CA ASN A 4 16.19 4.10 -1.80
C ASN A 4 16.58 3.89 -0.34
N GLU A 5 17.56 3.01 -0.14
CA GLU A 5 18.20 2.73 1.15
C GLU A 5 18.89 3.95 1.78
N ASP A 6 19.12 5.01 1.00
CA ASP A 6 19.71 6.28 1.44
C ASP A 6 18.91 6.99 2.56
N ASN A 7 17.65 6.61 2.77
CA ASN A 7 16.79 7.15 3.84
C ASN A 7 16.38 6.07 4.85
N LEU A 8 17.15 4.99 4.97
CA LEU A 8 17.02 4.07 6.10
C LEU A 8 17.63 4.68 7.34
N PHE A 9 16.82 4.79 8.37
CA PHE A 9 17.25 5.23 9.69
C PHE A 9 16.94 4.11 10.68
N PRO A 10 17.84 3.87 11.65
CA PRO A 10 17.55 2.96 12.75
C PRO A 10 16.33 3.45 13.50
N CYS A 11 15.48 2.52 13.91
CA CYS A 11 14.34 2.84 14.74
C CYS A 11 14.79 3.33 16.13
N GLU A 12 14.03 4.26 16.70
CA GLU A 12 14.26 4.71 18.07
C GLU A 12 14.08 3.56 19.07
N ALA A 13 14.70 3.68 20.24
CA ALA A 13 14.61 2.68 21.29
C ALA A 13 13.15 2.38 21.65
N GLY A 14 12.78 1.09 21.60
CA GLY A 14 11.43 0.62 21.92
C GLY A 14 10.44 0.66 20.76
N MET A 15 10.89 0.94 19.53
CA MET A 15 10.15 0.65 18.30
C MET A 15 10.65 -0.66 17.68
N ASP A 16 9.74 -1.49 17.19
CA ASP A 16 9.99 -2.87 16.75
C ASP A 16 9.29 -3.21 15.43
N THR A 17 8.66 -2.23 14.78
CA THR A 17 7.81 -2.46 13.61
C THR A 17 8.01 -1.35 12.59
N CYS A 18 8.15 -1.72 11.32
CA CYS A 18 8.09 -0.79 10.19
C CYS A 18 6.64 -0.58 9.76
N GLN A 19 6.17 0.66 9.80
CA GLN A 19 4.84 1.05 9.32
C GLN A 19 4.96 1.75 7.97
N THR A 20 4.04 1.43 7.06
CA THR A 20 3.83 2.20 5.82
C THR A 20 2.39 2.64 5.73
N THR A 21 2.19 3.94 5.55
CA THR A 21 0.90 4.55 5.29
C THR A 21 0.89 5.09 3.87
N VAL A 22 -0.05 4.64 3.06
CA VAL A 22 -0.29 5.14 1.70
C VAL A 22 -1.64 5.82 1.69
N SER A 23 -1.71 7.06 1.23
CA SER A 23 -2.98 7.77 1.11
C SER A 23 -3.14 8.44 -0.24
N PHE A 24 -4.39 8.60 -0.66
CA PHE A 24 -4.78 9.37 -1.83
C PHE A 24 -5.85 10.39 -1.42
N SER A 25 -5.70 11.60 -1.94
CA SER A 25 -6.68 12.66 -1.82
C SER A 25 -7.05 13.16 -3.22
N ASP A 26 -8.33 13.08 -3.55
CA ASP A 26 -8.95 13.66 -4.74
C ASP A 26 -8.82 15.19 -4.80
N VAL A 27 -8.92 15.86 -3.65
CA VAL A 27 -8.78 17.33 -3.55
C VAL A 27 -7.40 17.78 -4.01
N SER A 28 -6.36 17.08 -3.56
CA SER A 28 -4.97 17.40 -3.93
C SER A 28 -4.47 16.66 -5.17
N GLN A 29 -5.25 15.69 -5.66
CA GLN A 29 -4.88 14.72 -6.69
C GLN A 29 -3.49 14.08 -6.48
N LYS A 30 -3.15 13.82 -5.22
CA LYS A 30 -1.82 13.33 -4.83
C LYS A 30 -1.91 12.02 -4.07
N VAL A 31 -0.94 11.15 -4.36
CA VAL A 31 -0.62 9.98 -3.56
C VAL A 31 0.53 10.32 -2.63
N SER A 32 0.34 10.08 -1.34
CA SER A 32 1.35 10.27 -0.30
C SER A 32 1.76 8.91 0.25
N ILE A 33 3.07 8.71 0.42
CA ILE A 33 3.63 7.52 1.06
C ILE A 33 4.47 7.97 2.24
N ILE A 34 4.11 7.52 3.43
CA ILE A 34 4.82 7.80 4.68
C ILE A 34 5.31 6.47 5.23
N LYS A 35 6.59 6.42 5.60
CA LYS A 35 7.23 5.25 6.20
C LYS A 35 7.84 5.66 7.53
N THR A 36 7.56 4.91 8.58
CA THR A 36 8.06 5.21 9.93
C THR A 36 8.34 3.94 10.71
N CYS A 37 9.14 4.05 11.76
CA CYS A 37 9.18 3.04 12.81
C CYS A 37 8.02 3.27 13.80
N THR A 38 7.51 2.20 14.39
CA THR A 38 6.44 2.23 15.40
C THR A 38 6.54 1.02 16.32
N LYS A 39 5.60 0.93 17.27
CA LYS A 39 5.39 -0.26 18.11
C LYS A 39 4.38 -1.19 17.45
N ASN A 40 4.60 -2.50 17.56
CA ASN A 40 3.71 -3.53 17.05
C ASN A 40 2.25 -3.30 17.51
N ALA A 41 2.04 -3.11 18.82
CA ALA A 41 0.72 -2.85 19.38
C ALA A 41 0.04 -1.59 18.83
N SER A 42 0.80 -0.58 18.38
CA SER A 42 0.26 0.63 17.75
C SER A 42 -0.05 0.40 16.28
N CYS A 43 0.75 -0.40 15.58
CA CYS A 43 0.54 -0.74 14.18
C CYS A 43 -0.68 -1.66 14.02
N GLU A 44 -0.76 -2.72 14.83
CA GLU A 44 -1.91 -3.64 14.88
C GLU A 44 -3.22 -2.92 15.19
N ARG A 45 -3.23 -1.95 16.11
CA ARG A 45 -4.43 -1.15 16.39
C ARG A 45 -4.93 -0.38 15.16
N GLN A 46 -4.02 0.22 14.39
CA GLN A 46 -4.39 0.95 13.16
C GLN A 46 -4.88 0.00 12.06
N VAL A 47 -4.19 -1.13 11.86
CA VAL A 47 -4.60 -2.15 10.89
C VAL A 47 -5.96 -2.75 11.28
N ASN A 48 -6.17 -3.07 12.55
CA ASN A 48 -7.43 -3.65 13.02
C ASN A 48 -8.61 -2.66 12.98
N ALA A 49 -8.36 -1.37 13.21
CA ALA A 49 -9.37 -0.33 13.04
C ALA A 49 -9.88 -0.21 11.59
N THR A 50 -9.06 -0.59 10.60
CA THR A 50 -9.37 -0.46 9.18
C THR A 50 -9.89 -1.76 8.53
N ARG A 51 -9.92 -2.88 9.27
CA ARG A 51 -10.11 -4.26 8.79
C ARG A 51 -11.53 -4.65 8.31
N ILE A 52 -12.45 -3.72 8.03
CA ILE A 52 -13.84 -4.07 7.63
C ILE A 52 -13.89 -4.82 6.28
N SER A 53 -12.91 -4.63 5.38
CA SER A 53 -12.77 -5.48 4.17
C SER A 53 -11.39 -5.46 3.49
N THR A 54 -10.53 -4.50 3.86
CA THR A 54 -9.17 -4.27 3.33
C THR A 54 -8.45 -3.41 4.37
N PRO A 55 -7.11 -3.42 4.50
CA PRO A 55 -6.37 -2.57 5.46
C PRO A 55 -6.32 -1.10 5.00
N CYS A 56 -7.47 -0.61 4.52
CA CYS A 56 -7.66 0.69 3.91
C CYS A 56 -8.99 1.25 4.39
N ASP A 57 -8.93 2.39 5.06
CA ASP A 57 -10.11 3.23 5.24
C ASP A 57 -10.38 3.94 3.90
N ARG A 58 -11.61 3.81 3.40
CA ARG A 58 -12.04 4.31 2.10
C ARG A 58 -13.24 5.22 2.31
N SER A 59 -13.05 6.49 2.00
CA SER A 59 -14.13 7.41 1.68
C SER A 59 -14.37 7.42 0.17
N TYR A 60 -15.53 7.91 -0.29
CA TYR A 60 -15.91 7.93 -1.70
C TYR A 60 -14.84 8.55 -2.62
N SER A 61 -14.03 9.47 -2.10
CA SER A 61 -13.08 10.23 -2.90
C SER A 61 -11.65 10.25 -2.35
N SER A 62 -11.41 9.64 -1.19
CA SER A 62 -10.07 9.53 -0.60
C SER A 62 -9.90 8.19 0.09
N TRP A 63 -8.66 7.71 0.17
CA TRP A 63 -8.37 6.46 0.86
C TRP A 63 -7.04 6.55 1.59
N ILE A 64 -6.93 5.78 2.68
CA ILE A 64 -5.72 5.63 3.46
C ILE A 64 -5.54 4.17 3.83
N CYS A 65 -4.39 3.61 3.49
CA CYS A 65 -4.02 2.23 3.77
C CYS A 65 -2.81 2.18 4.70
N THR A 66 -2.84 1.29 5.68
CA THR A 66 -1.72 1.10 6.61
C THR A 66 -1.28 -0.36 6.59
N THR A 67 0.03 -0.57 6.53
CA THR A 67 0.66 -1.90 6.56
C THR A 67 1.82 -1.91 7.54
N CYS A 68 2.07 -3.08 8.12
CA CYS A 68 3.09 -3.33 9.15
C CYS A 68 3.96 -4.50 8.69
N CYS A 69 5.27 -4.40 8.90
CA CYS A 69 6.20 -5.51 8.72
C CYS A 69 7.32 -5.43 9.78
N TYR A 70 7.98 -6.54 10.03
CA TYR A 70 8.81 -6.73 11.25
C TYR A 70 10.27 -7.02 10.95
N ASP A 71 10.62 -7.29 9.70
CA ASP A 71 12.01 -7.50 9.29
C ASP A 71 12.69 -6.14 9.04
N ASP A 72 14.01 -6.10 9.21
CA ASP A 72 14.79 -4.91 8.92
C ASP A 72 14.58 -4.45 7.47
N ALA A 73 14.36 -3.15 7.28
CA ALA A 73 14.16 -2.54 5.96
C ALA A 73 12.98 -3.10 5.13
N CYS A 74 12.06 -3.87 5.72
CA CYS A 74 11.00 -4.57 4.99
C CYS A 74 10.08 -3.67 4.15
N ASN A 75 9.97 -2.39 4.49
CA ASN A 75 9.11 -1.43 3.80
C ASN A 75 9.83 -0.56 2.76
N VAL A 76 11.09 -0.83 2.39
CA VAL A 76 11.83 -0.04 1.39
C VAL A 76 11.13 -0.03 0.02
N ASN A 77 10.57 -1.16 -0.42
CA ASN A 77 10.06 -1.32 -1.79
C ASN A 77 8.54 -1.12 -1.96
N VAL A 78 7.81 -0.61 -0.96
CA VAL A 78 6.34 -0.53 -1.03
C VAL A 78 5.81 0.43 -2.12
N ALA A 79 6.63 1.39 -2.57
CA ALA A 79 6.25 2.30 -3.65
C ALA A 79 6.12 1.61 -5.03
N THR A 80 6.82 0.49 -5.24
CA THR A 80 6.85 -0.22 -6.52
C THR A 80 5.56 -1.03 -6.74
N THR A 81 5.05 -1.69 -5.69
CA THR A 81 3.80 -2.48 -5.75
C THR A 81 2.55 -1.60 -5.96
N ALA A 82 2.53 -0.38 -5.41
CA ALA A 82 1.45 0.57 -5.63
C ALA A 82 1.34 1.02 -7.10
N ARG A 83 2.48 1.14 -7.81
CA ARG A 83 2.50 1.48 -9.24
C ARG A 83 1.95 0.36 -10.13
N VAL A 84 2.21 -0.90 -9.76
CA VAL A 84 1.74 -2.07 -10.53
C VAL A 84 0.22 -2.16 -10.54
N SER A 85 -0.46 -1.76 -9.46
CA SER A 85 -1.92 -1.78 -9.39
C SER A 85 -2.57 -0.77 -10.35
N MET A 86 -1.98 0.42 -10.54
CA MET A 86 -2.49 1.40 -11.50
C MET A 86 -2.28 0.98 -12.95
N THR A 87 -1.14 0.37 -13.30
CA THR A 87 -0.91 -0.12 -14.67
C THR A 87 -1.84 -1.28 -15.01
N THR A 88 -2.16 -2.18 -14.07
CA THR A 88 -3.14 -3.25 -14.33
C THR A 88 -4.55 -2.73 -14.59
N VAL A 89 -4.99 -1.66 -13.91
CA VAL A 89 -6.31 -1.06 -14.15
C VAL A 89 -6.34 -0.35 -15.50
N VAL A 90 -5.29 0.39 -15.85
CA VAL A 90 -5.20 1.08 -17.15
C VAL A 90 -5.12 0.09 -18.31
N VAL A 91 -4.34 -0.99 -18.19
CA VAL A 91 -4.25 -2.05 -19.20
C VAL A 91 -5.57 -2.82 -19.34
N ALA A 92 -6.26 -3.11 -18.23
CA ALA A 92 -7.57 -3.74 -18.29
C ALA A 92 -8.61 -2.86 -19.01
N LEU A 93 -8.57 -1.53 -18.78
CA LEU A 93 -9.45 -0.57 -19.46
C LEU A 93 -9.11 -0.42 -20.95
N THR A 94 -7.84 -0.38 -21.33
CA THR A 94 -7.44 -0.30 -22.74
C THR A 94 -7.71 -1.59 -23.50
N LEU A 95 -7.55 -2.76 -22.87
CA LEU A 95 -7.90 -4.06 -23.47
C LEU A 95 -9.42 -4.25 -23.59
N ALA A 96 -10.21 -3.75 -22.64
CA ALA A 96 -11.67 -3.74 -22.73
C ALA A 96 -12.17 -2.85 -23.89
N LEU A 97 -11.52 -1.71 -24.13
CA LEU A 97 -11.80 -0.84 -25.29
C LEU A 97 -11.35 -1.46 -26.62
N MET A 98 -10.36 -2.35 -26.61
CA MET A 98 -9.88 -3.09 -27.78
C MET A 98 -10.56 -4.45 -27.98
N GLY A 99 -11.57 -4.80 -27.15
CA GLY A 99 -12.35 -6.03 -27.32
C GLY A 99 -11.57 -7.33 -27.06
N VAL A 100 -10.43 -7.29 -26.37
CA VAL A 100 -9.61 -8.49 -26.12
C VAL A 100 -10.09 -9.14 -24.82
N ASN A 101 -11.00 -10.12 -24.94
CA ASN A 101 -11.45 -10.95 -23.83
C ASN A 101 -10.29 -11.85 -23.34
N PHE A 102 -9.70 -11.54 -22.18
CA PHE A 102 -8.98 -12.55 -21.42
C PHE A 102 -10.01 -13.38 -20.65
N ALA A 103 -10.36 -14.53 -21.21
CA ALA A 103 -11.01 -15.59 -20.44
C ALA A 103 -10.05 -15.98 -19.30
N ARG A 104 -10.36 -15.58 -18.06
CA ARG A 104 -9.72 -16.18 -16.88
C ARG A 104 -10.24 -17.60 -16.78
N HIS A 105 -9.48 -18.55 -17.33
CA HIS A 105 -9.56 -19.95 -16.91
C HIS A 105 -8.91 -20.02 -15.53
N CYS A 106 -9.70 -19.91 -14.47
CA CYS A 106 -9.29 -20.38 -13.16
C CYS A 106 -9.63 -21.87 -13.11
N ASP A 107 -8.67 -22.72 -13.45
CA ASP A 107 -8.78 -24.14 -13.09
C ASP A 107 -8.75 -24.23 -11.56
N THR A 108 -9.84 -24.76 -11.01
CA THR A 108 -9.94 -25.20 -9.62
C THR A 108 -10.28 -26.67 -9.66
N THR A 109 -9.23 -27.50 -9.77
CA THR A 109 -9.01 -28.77 -9.05
C THR A 109 -7.67 -29.37 -9.47
#